data_AF-A0A7K9JF86-F1
#
_entry.id   AF-A0A7K9JF86-F1
#
_cell.length_a   1.000
_cell.length_b   1.000
_cell.length_c   1.000
_cell.angle_alpha   90.00
_cell.angle_beta   90.00
_cell.angle_gamma   90.00
#
_symmetry.space_group_name_H-M   'P 1'
#
loop_
_entity.id
_entity.type
_entity.pdbx_description
1 polymer ?
#
loop_
_entity_poly.entity_id
_entity_poly.type
_entity_poly.pdbx_seq_one_letter_code
_entity_poly.pdbx_strand_id
1 'polypeptide(L)'
;LMDNFITVLRHALNGTFSPVLQQAIGFGSAFEGWTAREEEVVYHVLVPMTRPPGHSFHLERDTDEQRPGRNFRVRVDLECSCPREQQGANLLCFRHHPEEVRRRTQQPNLLDTLCTGSYLDVEKTAHWFCQLVRAKWWRLPQSRSWHLELLPSKRSCKLRLTNDEGSFRVKVLFGVQRGISDIFVSSQPQGANTPSTMWPETYAVAEKLFFRHVAR
;
A
#
# COMPACT_ATOMS: atom_id res chain seq x y z
N LEU A 1 11.67 -8.45 -9.22
CA LEU A 1 10.49 -9.25 -8.80
C LEU A 1 9.28 -8.37 -8.49
N MET A 2 9.35 -7.50 -7.48
CA MET A 2 8.19 -6.73 -7.02
C MET A 2 7.59 -5.81 -8.09
N ASP A 3 8.40 -5.15 -8.94
CA ASP A 3 7.87 -4.30 -10.02
C ASP A 3 7.00 -5.06 -11.04
N ASN A 4 7.49 -6.23 -11.50
CA ASN A 4 6.71 -7.11 -12.37
C ASN A 4 5.41 -7.55 -11.68
N PHE A 5 5.49 -7.80 -10.37
CA PHE A 5 4.32 -8.24 -9.63
C PHE A 5 3.28 -7.14 -9.46
N ILE A 6 3.72 -5.93 -9.11
CA ILE A 6 2.86 -4.75 -9.06
C ILE A 6 2.18 -4.52 -10.42
N THR A 7 2.87 -4.76 -11.53
CA THR A 7 2.26 -4.66 -12.87
C THR A 7 1.12 -5.68 -13.03
N VAL A 8 1.32 -6.94 -12.64
CA VAL A 8 0.27 -7.97 -12.66
C VAL A 8 -0.90 -7.60 -11.75
N LEU A 9 -0.62 -7.11 -10.54
CA LEU A 9 -1.64 -6.70 -9.58
C LEU A 9 -2.43 -5.49 -10.06
N ARG A 10 -1.77 -4.47 -10.63
CA ARG A 10 -2.45 -3.30 -11.24
C ARG A 10 -3.40 -3.73 -12.34
N HIS A 11 -3.00 -4.68 -13.19
CA HIS A 11 -3.88 -5.19 -14.24
C HIS A 11 -5.09 -5.93 -13.64
N ALA A 12 -4.88 -6.73 -12.59
CA ALA A 12 -5.96 -7.43 -11.90
C ALA A 12 -6.93 -6.51 -11.14
N LEU A 13 -6.45 -5.35 -10.69
CA LEU A 13 -7.23 -4.34 -9.95
C LEU A 13 -7.85 -3.28 -10.86
N ASN A 14 -7.55 -3.32 -12.17
CA ASN A 14 -8.05 -2.33 -13.11
C ASN A 14 -9.58 -2.34 -13.16
N GLY A 15 -10.19 -1.14 -13.12
CA GLY A 15 -11.63 -0.99 -13.08
C GLY A 15 -12.29 -1.35 -11.75
N THR A 16 -11.51 -1.57 -10.68
CA THR A 16 -12.04 -1.76 -9.33
C THR A 16 -11.94 -0.52 -8.46
N PHE A 17 -12.66 -0.53 -7.33
CA PHE A 17 -12.61 0.53 -6.31
C PHE A 17 -11.56 0.27 -5.22
N SER A 18 -10.53 -0.54 -5.53
CA SER A 18 -9.38 -0.76 -4.64
C SER A 18 -8.30 0.31 -4.83
N PRO A 19 -7.39 0.51 -3.86
CA PRO A 19 -6.30 1.47 -4.00
C PRO A 19 -5.44 1.15 -5.23
N VAL A 20 -5.09 2.20 -5.98
CA VAL A 20 -4.24 2.05 -7.16
C VAL A 20 -2.80 1.92 -6.70
N LEU A 21 -2.20 0.75 -6.94
CA LEU A 21 -0.82 0.45 -6.60
C LEU A 21 0.14 1.17 -7.55
N GLN A 22 1.10 1.92 -7.02
CA GLN A 22 2.19 2.55 -7.78
C GLN A 22 3.42 1.66 -7.79
N GLN A 23 4.44 2.06 -8.57
CA GLN A 23 5.68 1.31 -8.68
C GLN A 23 6.32 1.07 -7.31
N ALA A 24 6.83 -0.14 -7.11
CA ALA A 24 7.46 -0.52 -5.85
C ALA A 24 8.81 0.20 -5.69
N ILE A 25 9.09 0.68 -4.48
CA ILE A 25 10.31 1.39 -4.15
C ILE A 25 11.10 0.55 -3.14
N GLY A 26 12.20 -0.06 -3.58
CA GLY A 26 13.13 -0.77 -2.70
C GLY A 26 14.01 0.22 -1.91
N PHE A 27 14.26 -0.04 -0.63
CA PHE A 27 15.11 0.79 0.25
C PHE A 27 15.79 -0.04 1.35
N GLY A 28 16.78 0.54 2.03
CA GLY A 28 17.51 -0.07 3.15
C GLY A 28 18.69 -0.95 2.73
N SER A 29 19.31 -1.57 3.73
CA SER A 29 20.64 -2.21 3.62
C SER A 29 20.80 -3.20 2.47
N ALA A 30 19.77 -4.01 2.18
CA ALA A 30 19.79 -4.98 1.08
C ALA A 30 19.90 -4.33 -0.31
N PHE A 31 19.38 -3.11 -0.48
CA PHE A 31 19.51 -2.34 -1.73
C PHE A 31 20.75 -1.44 -1.73
N GLU A 32 21.30 -1.11 -0.56
CA GLU A 32 22.47 -0.24 -0.38
C GLU A 32 23.80 -1.03 -0.31
N GLY A 33 23.74 -2.36 -0.28
CA GLY A 33 24.92 -3.24 -0.28
C GLY A 33 25.55 -3.42 1.11
N TRP A 34 24.82 -3.13 2.18
CA TRP A 34 25.32 -3.14 3.56
C TRP A 34 24.87 -4.37 4.37
N THR A 35 24.31 -5.39 3.72
CA THR A 35 23.84 -6.61 4.42
C THR A 35 25.01 -7.51 4.81
N ALA A 36 25.04 -7.93 6.08
CA ALA A 36 26.04 -8.89 6.57
C ALA A 36 25.88 -10.26 5.87
N ARG A 37 27.01 -10.94 5.60
CA ARG A 37 27.03 -12.19 4.81
C ARG A 37 26.33 -13.38 5.47
N GLU A 38 26.14 -13.35 6.79
CA GLU A 38 25.60 -14.47 7.57
C GLU A 38 24.08 -14.38 7.82
N GLU A 39 23.44 -13.29 7.43
CA GLU A 39 22.01 -13.08 7.65
C GLU A 39 21.18 -13.35 6.39
N GLU A 40 19.99 -13.94 6.56
CA GLU A 40 19.01 -14.06 5.48
C GLU A 40 18.60 -12.65 5.02
N VAL A 41 18.91 -12.33 3.75
CA VAL A 41 18.70 -10.98 3.21
C VAL A 41 17.21 -10.59 3.25
N VAL A 42 16.92 -9.41 3.82
CA VAL A 42 15.56 -8.85 3.91
C VAL A 42 15.46 -7.59 3.04
N TYR A 43 14.79 -7.72 1.90
CA TYR A 43 14.48 -6.59 1.02
C TYR A 43 13.26 -5.82 1.55
N HIS A 44 13.45 -4.54 1.87
CA HIS A 44 12.35 -3.65 2.25
C HIS A 44 11.83 -2.92 1.02
N VAL A 45 10.51 -2.99 0.82
CA VAL A 45 9.86 -2.40 -0.35
C VAL A 45 8.66 -1.58 0.12
N LEU A 46 8.59 -0.32 -0.27
CA LEU A 46 7.41 0.51 -0.13
C LEU A 46 6.59 0.42 -1.42
N VAL A 47 5.31 0.10 -1.32
CA VAL A 47 4.34 0.17 -2.43
C VAL A 47 3.45 1.39 -2.17
N PRO A 48 3.67 2.50 -2.90
CA PRO A 48 2.80 3.65 -2.78
C PRO A 48 1.41 3.32 -3.32
N MET A 49 0.39 3.89 -2.70
CA MET A 49 -1.00 3.73 -3.06
C MET A 49 -1.64 5.08 -3.29
N THR A 50 -2.47 5.16 -4.33
CA THR A 50 -3.29 6.34 -4.61
C THR A 50 -4.76 5.98 -4.57
N ARG A 51 -5.60 7.01 -4.38
CA ARG A 51 -7.06 6.88 -4.34
C ARG A 51 -7.60 6.16 -5.60
N PRO A 52 -8.60 5.28 -5.46
CA PRO A 52 -9.39 4.82 -6.59
C PRO A 52 -10.28 5.94 -7.16
N PRO A 53 -10.85 5.76 -8.37
CA PRO A 53 -11.85 6.67 -8.90
C PRO A 53 -13.03 6.87 -7.93
N GLY A 54 -13.54 8.10 -7.84
CA GLY A 54 -14.67 8.44 -6.95
C GLY A 54 -14.33 8.54 -5.46
N HIS A 55 -13.04 8.47 -5.10
CA HIS A 55 -12.58 8.58 -3.71
C HIS A 55 -11.52 9.66 -3.58
N SER A 56 -11.41 10.29 -2.42
CA SER A 56 -10.31 11.18 -2.04
C SER A 56 -9.56 10.65 -0.83
N PHE A 57 -8.24 10.86 -0.80
CA PHE A 57 -7.40 10.58 0.36
C PHE A 57 -6.96 11.89 0.99
N HIS A 58 -7.27 12.07 2.26
CA HIS A 58 -6.88 13.22 3.07
C HIS A 58 -5.95 12.76 4.20
N LEU A 59 -4.76 13.35 4.28
CA LEU A 59 -3.82 13.08 5.36
C LEU A 59 -4.14 13.99 6.54
N GLU A 60 -4.67 13.41 7.60
CA GLU A 60 -4.94 14.09 8.86
C GLU A 60 -3.81 13.80 9.84
N ARG A 61 -3.14 14.85 10.32
CA ARG A 61 -2.08 14.71 11.32
C ARG A 61 -2.69 14.35 12.67
N ASP A 62 -2.10 13.38 13.35
CA ASP A 62 -2.44 13.08 14.74
C ASP A 62 -1.92 14.20 15.65
N THR A 63 -2.78 14.69 16.55
CA THR A 63 -2.47 15.80 17.46
C THR A 63 -2.09 15.32 18.85
N ASP A 64 -2.11 14.00 19.10
CA ASP A 64 -1.68 13.42 20.36
C ASP A 64 -0.15 13.52 20.50
N GLU A 65 0.31 14.58 21.15
CA GLU A 65 1.74 14.87 21.37
C GLU A 65 2.45 13.84 22.25
N GLN A 66 1.70 12.98 22.97
CA GLN A 66 2.29 11.92 23.77
C GLN A 66 2.78 10.75 22.91
N ARG A 67 2.35 10.67 21.64
CA ARG A 67 2.77 9.59 20.74
C ARG A 67 4.10 9.92 20.08
N PRO A 68 5.06 8.97 20.06
CA PRO A 68 6.36 9.22 19.45
C PRO A 68 6.20 9.45 17.94
N GLY A 69 6.94 10.44 17.42
CA GLY A 69 7.06 10.72 16.00
C GLY A 69 5.85 11.44 15.36
N ARG A 70 5.87 11.52 14.03
CA ARG A 70 4.82 12.22 13.25
C ARG A 70 3.86 11.19 12.70
N ASN A 71 2.71 11.09 13.36
CA ASN A 71 1.67 10.14 13.00
C ASN A 71 0.56 10.81 12.20
N PHE A 72 -0.01 10.07 11.26
CA PHE A 72 -1.13 10.51 10.44
C PHE A 72 -2.21 9.45 10.40
N ARG A 73 -3.40 9.84 9.96
CA ARG A 73 -4.46 8.94 9.50
C ARG A 73 -4.80 9.32 8.07
N VAL A 74 -5.11 8.31 7.25
CA VAL A 74 -5.56 8.53 5.87
C VAL A 74 -7.08 8.47 5.88
N ARG A 75 -7.73 9.63 5.88
CA ARG A 75 -9.18 9.72 5.73
C ARG A 75 -9.57 9.51 4.28
N VAL A 76 -10.59 8.70 4.06
CA VAL A 76 -11.18 8.37 2.78
C VAL A 76 -12.57 8.98 2.72
N ASP A 77 -12.80 9.86 1.75
CA ASP A 77 -14.14 10.41 1.47
C ASP A 77 -14.58 10.04 0.04
N LEU A 78 -15.89 10.02 -0.19
CA LEU A 78 -16.47 9.80 -1.52
C LEU A 78 -16.58 11.12 -2.28
N GLU A 79 -15.99 11.15 -3.48
CA GLU A 79 -15.98 12.31 -4.36
C GLU A 79 -17.08 12.18 -5.42
N CYS A 80 -17.75 13.29 -5.72
CA CYS A 80 -18.72 13.33 -6.80
C CYS A 80 -17.99 13.41 -8.14
N SER A 81 -18.25 12.46 -9.03
CA SER A 81 -17.74 12.47 -10.41
C SER A 81 -18.75 13.02 -11.42
N CYS A 82 -19.88 13.58 -10.97
CA CYS A 82 -20.88 14.14 -11.88
C CYS A 82 -20.35 15.40 -12.59
N PRO A 83 -20.66 15.61 -13.87
CA PRO A 83 -20.37 16.86 -14.56
C PRO A 83 -20.97 18.04 -13.79
N ARG A 84 -20.21 19.14 -13.69
CA ARG A 84 -20.67 20.33 -12.96
C ARG A 84 -21.93 20.93 -13.59
N GLU A 85 -22.07 20.87 -14.92
CA GLU A 85 -23.28 21.38 -15.60
C GLU A 85 -24.54 20.52 -15.36
N GLN A 86 -24.40 19.31 -14.80
CA GLN A 86 -25.51 18.38 -14.55
C GLN A 86 -25.71 18.09 -13.04
N GLN A 87 -25.24 18.98 -12.16
CA GLN A 87 -25.52 18.91 -10.72
C GLN A 87 -27.03 19.05 -10.49
N GLY A 88 -27.70 17.93 -10.16
CA GLY A 88 -29.15 17.84 -9.98
C GLY A 88 -29.83 16.84 -10.93
N ALA A 89 -29.16 16.39 -11.99
CA ALA A 89 -29.56 15.19 -12.71
C ALA A 89 -29.27 13.95 -11.84
N ASN A 90 -30.15 12.94 -11.90
CA ASN A 90 -30.03 11.67 -11.17
C ASN A 90 -28.90 10.80 -11.76
N LEU A 91 -27.67 11.31 -11.69
CA LEU A 91 -26.47 10.71 -12.23
C LEU A 91 -25.86 9.78 -11.18
N LEU A 92 -25.59 8.55 -11.61
CA LEU A 92 -25.05 7.51 -10.74
C LEU A 92 -23.58 7.80 -10.42
N CYS A 93 -23.32 8.27 -9.20
CA CYS A 93 -21.98 8.41 -8.65
C CYS A 93 -21.95 7.95 -7.18
N PHE A 94 -20.76 7.63 -6.67
CA PHE A 94 -20.60 7.14 -5.30
C PHE A 94 -21.09 8.11 -4.23
N ARG A 95 -21.01 9.42 -4.49
CA ARG A 95 -21.45 10.42 -3.51
C ARG A 95 -22.97 10.51 -3.40
N HIS A 96 -23.70 10.40 -4.51
CA HIS A 96 -25.15 10.61 -4.53
C HIS A 96 -25.95 9.29 -4.45
N HIS A 97 -25.43 8.20 -5.03
CA HIS A 97 -26.12 6.91 -5.09
C HIS A 97 -25.17 5.72 -4.80
N PRO A 98 -24.52 5.66 -3.63
CA PRO A 98 -23.54 4.63 -3.31
C PRO A 98 -24.10 3.20 -3.45
N GLU A 99 -25.32 2.96 -2.99
CA GLU A 99 -25.94 1.62 -3.03
C GLU A 99 -26.27 1.16 -4.44
N GLU A 100 -26.75 2.05 -5.32
CA GLU A 100 -27.06 1.70 -6.70
C GLU A 100 -25.78 1.46 -7.51
N VAL A 101 -24.70 2.21 -7.25
CA VAL A 101 -23.39 1.95 -7.84
C VAL A 101 -22.86 0.59 -7.39
N ARG A 102 -22.97 0.23 -6.10
CA ARG A 102 -22.60 -1.09 -5.59
C ARG A 102 -23.41 -2.21 -6.24
N ARG A 103 -24.73 -2.04 -6.34
CA ARG A 103 -25.63 -3.02 -6.96
C ARG A 103 -25.29 -3.28 -8.43
N ARG A 104 -25.05 -2.23 -9.21
CA ARG A 104 -24.77 -2.34 -10.65
C ARG A 104 -23.38 -2.87 -10.94
N THR A 105 -22.38 -2.45 -10.17
CA THR A 105 -21.00 -2.90 -10.37
C THR A 105 -20.74 -4.26 -9.74
N GLN A 106 -21.55 -4.68 -8.77
CA GLN A 106 -21.32 -5.84 -7.91
C GLN A 106 -19.94 -5.81 -7.23
N GLN A 107 -19.36 -4.63 -7.08
CA GLN A 107 -18.05 -4.45 -6.46
C GLN A 107 -18.18 -3.76 -5.11
N PRO A 108 -17.40 -4.19 -4.10
CA PRO A 108 -17.41 -3.54 -2.81
C PRO A 108 -16.70 -2.18 -2.88
N ASN A 109 -17.13 -1.25 -2.02
CA ASN A 109 -16.48 0.04 -1.85
C ASN A 109 -15.17 -0.10 -1.06
N LEU A 110 -14.18 0.77 -1.29
CA LEU A 110 -12.99 0.89 -0.46
C LEU A 110 -13.32 1.09 1.03
N LEU A 111 -14.35 1.90 1.31
CA LEU A 111 -14.82 2.18 2.66
C LEU A 111 -15.31 0.90 3.37
N ASP A 112 -15.95 -0.01 2.64
CA ASP A 112 -16.47 -1.26 3.19
C ASP A 112 -15.37 -2.30 3.41
N THR A 113 -14.27 -2.22 2.64
CA THR A 113 -13.28 -3.30 2.54
C THR A 113 -12.00 -3.01 3.29
N LEU A 114 -11.38 -1.86 3.03
CA LEU A 114 -10.05 -1.54 3.56
C LEU A 114 -10.07 -0.43 4.60
N CYS A 115 -11.23 0.16 4.90
CA CYS A 115 -11.33 1.22 5.92
C CYS A 115 -11.92 0.69 7.23
N THR A 116 -11.57 1.35 8.33
CA THR A 116 -12.23 1.24 9.63
C THR A 116 -12.86 2.60 9.93
N GLY A 117 -14.19 2.66 9.86
CA GLY A 117 -14.89 3.94 9.68
C GLY A 117 -14.46 4.60 8.37
N SER A 118 -14.14 5.89 8.41
CA SER A 118 -13.66 6.64 7.24
C SER A 118 -12.14 6.63 7.07
N TYR A 119 -11.40 5.80 7.81
CA TYR A 119 -9.93 5.80 7.75
C TYR A 119 -9.39 4.52 7.14
N LEU A 120 -8.45 4.65 6.19
CA LEU A 120 -7.78 3.51 5.59
C LEU A 120 -7.02 2.72 6.67
N ASP A 121 -7.37 1.45 6.81
CA ASP A 121 -6.85 0.58 7.84
C ASP A 121 -5.64 -0.20 7.32
N VAL A 122 -4.52 -0.07 8.03
CA VAL A 122 -3.25 -0.69 7.67
C VAL A 122 -3.34 -2.21 7.73
N GLU A 123 -4.04 -2.76 8.72
CA GLU A 123 -4.12 -4.22 8.87
C GLU A 123 -4.99 -4.84 7.79
N LYS A 124 -6.14 -4.21 7.48
CA LYS A 124 -6.99 -4.63 6.35
C LYS A 124 -6.25 -4.51 5.02
N THR A 125 -5.51 -3.41 4.82
CA THR A 125 -4.69 -3.20 3.62
C THR A 125 -3.61 -4.27 3.48
N ALA A 126 -2.88 -4.58 4.56
CA ALA A 126 -1.83 -5.59 4.55
C ALA A 126 -2.39 -6.98 4.24
N HIS A 127 -3.50 -7.34 4.89
CA HIS A 127 -4.19 -8.60 4.65
C HIS A 127 -4.65 -8.71 3.19
N TRP A 128 -5.34 -7.69 2.68
CA TRP A 128 -5.81 -7.61 1.30
C TRP A 128 -4.68 -7.81 0.30
N PHE A 129 -3.57 -7.08 0.46
CA PHE A 129 -2.43 -7.21 -0.44
C PHE A 129 -1.82 -8.62 -0.38
N CYS A 130 -1.67 -9.21 0.81
CA CYS A 130 -1.18 -10.59 0.90
C CYS A 130 -2.11 -11.62 0.23
N GLN A 131 -3.43 -11.43 0.28
CA GLN A 131 -4.35 -12.30 -0.46
C GLN A 131 -4.18 -12.13 -1.97
N LEU A 132 -3.98 -10.91 -2.45
CA LEU A 132 -3.66 -10.68 -3.87
C LEU A 132 -2.35 -11.37 -4.28
N VAL A 133 -1.32 -11.25 -3.44
CA VAL A 133 -0.04 -11.93 -3.66
C VAL A 133 -0.24 -13.44 -3.76
N ARG A 134 -0.93 -14.04 -2.80
CA ARG A 134 -1.23 -15.48 -2.80
C ARG A 134 -1.98 -15.91 -4.06
N ALA A 135 -3.03 -15.17 -4.43
CA ALA A 135 -3.91 -15.51 -5.53
C ALA A 135 -3.25 -15.33 -6.91
N LYS A 136 -2.25 -14.46 -7.02
CA LYS A 136 -1.64 -14.08 -8.31
C LYS A 136 -0.18 -14.49 -8.46
N TRP A 137 0.46 -15.07 -7.43
CA TRP A 137 1.86 -15.52 -7.49
C TRP A 137 2.18 -16.35 -8.73
N TRP A 138 1.32 -17.32 -9.06
CA TRP A 138 1.47 -18.21 -10.22
C TRP A 138 1.52 -17.50 -11.59
N ARG A 139 1.08 -16.23 -11.66
CA ARG A 139 1.16 -15.43 -12.89
C ARG A 139 2.56 -14.94 -13.20
N LEU A 140 3.48 -14.96 -12.22
CA LEU A 140 4.86 -14.56 -12.42
C LEU A 140 5.69 -15.73 -12.97
N PRO A 141 6.60 -15.49 -13.94
CA PRO A 141 7.54 -16.51 -14.39
C PRO A 141 8.34 -17.14 -13.24
N GLN A 142 8.69 -16.34 -12.22
CA GLN A 142 9.45 -16.77 -11.05
C GLN A 142 8.74 -17.83 -10.22
N SER A 143 7.41 -17.95 -10.30
CA SER A 143 6.65 -18.98 -9.58
C SER A 143 6.99 -20.42 -9.98
N ARG A 144 7.67 -20.61 -11.12
CA ARG A 144 8.12 -21.92 -11.61
C ARG A 144 9.36 -22.44 -10.89
N SER A 145 10.20 -21.55 -10.39
CA SER A 145 11.50 -21.89 -9.79
C SER A 145 11.63 -21.44 -8.35
N TRP A 146 10.68 -20.67 -7.84
CA TRP A 146 10.67 -20.17 -6.46
C TRP A 146 9.39 -20.54 -5.74
N HIS A 147 9.54 -21.13 -4.55
CA HIS A 147 8.45 -21.32 -3.61
C HIS A 147 8.18 -20.02 -2.86
N LEU A 148 6.92 -19.59 -2.83
CA LEU A 148 6.48 -18.43 -2.08
C LEU A 148 5.75 -18.86 -0.81
N GLU A 149 6.21 -18.33 0.32
CA GLU A 149 5.53 -18.43 1.60
C GLU A 149 5.18 -17.04 2.15
N LEU A 150 3.96 -16.90 2.66
CA LEU A 150 3.50 -15.69 3.35
C LEU A 150 3.76 -15.82 4.84
N LEU A 151 4.63 -14.97 5.38
CA LEU A 151 4.96 -14.95 6.80
C LEU A 151 3.95 -14.07 7.57
N PRO A 152 3.59 -14.44 8.82
CA PRO A 152 2.68 -13.66 9.63
C PRO A 152 3.14 -12.22 9.86
N SER A 153 2.25 -11.27 9.58
CA SER A 153 2.42 -9.86 9.95
C SER A 153 1.08 -9.14 9.86
N LYS A 154 0.81 -8.25 10.83
CA LYS A 154 -0.41 -7.44 10.82
C LYS A 154 -0.32 -6.24 9.88
N ARG A 155 0.86 -5.63 9.74
CA ARG A 155 1.03 -4.29 9.12
C ARG A 155 1.93 -4.27 7.87
N SER A 156 2.34 -5.44 7.39
CA SER A 156 3.17 -5.57 6.20
C SER A 156 2.85 -6.89 5.52
N CYS A 157 3.11 -6.99 4.23
CA CYS A 157 3.10 -8.29 3.58
C CYS A 157 4.51 -8.85 3.53
N LYS A 158 4.78 -9.88 4.34
CA LYS A 158 6.09 -10.53 4.43
C LYS A 158 6.10 -11.78 3.56
N LEU A 159 7.02 -11.81 2.61
CA LEU A 159 7.22 -12.91 1.68
C LEU A 159 8.54 -13.59 2.03
N ARG A 160 8.57 -14.92 2.09
CA ARG A 160 9.79 -15.71 2.00
C ARG A 160 9.79 -16.43 0.66
N LEU A 161 10.89 -16.29 -0.07
CA LEU A 161 11.10 -16.92 -1.36
C LEU A 161 12.27 -17.89 -1.21
N THR A 162 12.03 -19.16 -1.57
CA THR A 162 13.02 -20.24 -1.43
C THR A 162 13.12 -21.03 -2.72
N ASN A 163 14.34 -21.39 -3.11
CA ASN A 163 14.65 -22.33 -4.19
C ASN A 163 15.87 -23.18 -3.78
N ASP A 164 16.40 -23.97 -4.71
CA ASP A 164 17.56 -24.84 -4.47
C ASP A 164 18.86 -24.05 -4.19
N GLU A 165 18.91 -22.77 -4.58
CA GLU A 165 20.08 -21.89 -4.41
C GLU A 165 20.06 -21.13 -3.08
N GLY A 166 18.91 -21.04 -2.40
CA GLY A 166 18.80 -20.41 -1.09
C GLY A 166 17.43 -19.79 -0.82
N SER A 167 17.39 -18.89 0.16
CA SER A 167 16.19 -18.12 0.50
C SER A 167 16.48 -16.66 0.75
N PHE A 168 15.47 -15.82 0.51
CA PHE A 168 15.48 -14.42 0.91
C PHE A 168 14.08 -13.97 1.29
N ARG A 169 14.00 -12.86 2.02
CA ARG A 169 12.72 -12.27 2.45
C ARG A 169 12.46 -10.94 1.77
N VAL A 170 11.19 -10.67 1.51
CA VAL A 170 10.70 -9.37 1.07
C VAL A 170 9.66 -8.88 2.06
N LYS A 171 9.89 -7.72 2.66
CA LYS A 171 8.93 -7.04 3.51
C LYS A 171 8.30 -5.90 2.73
N VAL A 172 7.06 -6.10 2.32
CA VAL A 172 6.26 -5.10 1.60
C VAL A 172 5.51 -4.23 2.60
N LEU A 173 5.80 -2.94 2.56
CA LEU A 173 5.14 -1.87 3.28
C LEU A 173 4.27 -1.07 2.30
N PHE A 174 3.24 -0.43 2.82
CA PHE A 174 2.33 0.40 2.02
C PHE A 174 2.55 1.86 2.38
N GLY A 175 2.36 2.77 1.42
CA GLY A 175 2.50 4.19 1.70
C GLY A 175 1.51 5.06 0.94
N VAL A 176 1.17 6.21 1.51
CA VAL A 176 0.47 7.30 0.82
C VAL A 176 1.40 8.51 0.80
N GLN A 177 1.62 9.08 -0.37
CA GLN A 177 2.55 10.19 -0.56
C GLN A 177 2.01 11.46 0.09
N ARG A 178 2.89 12.22 0.75
CA ARG A 178 2.54 13.50 1.35
C ARG A 178 2.78 14.63 0.36
N GLY A 179 1.70 15.11 -0.24
CA GLY A 179 1.75 16.17 -1.26
C GLY A 179 2.57 15.71 -2.47
N ILE A 180 3.51 16.55 -2.90
CA ILE A 180 4.41 16.29 -4.03
C ILE A 180 5.85 15.91 -3.59
N SER A 181 6.07 15.70 -2.29
CA SER A 181 7.39 15.40 -1.74
C SER A 181 7.70 13.89 -1.76
N ASP A 182 8.97 13.51 -1.59
CA ASP A 182 9.39 12.11 -1.41
C ASP A 182 9.13 11.57 0.02
N ILE A 183 8.28 12.24 0.78
CA ILE A 183 7.87 11.86 2.13
C ILE A 183 6.54 11.11 2.05
N PHE A 184 6.45 10.00 2.78
CA PHE A 184 5.27 9.15 2.80
C PHE A 184 4.75 8.99 4.22
N VAL A 185 3.46 8.72 4.36
CA VAL A 185 2.94 8.04 5.56
C VAL A 185 2.86 6.55 5.23
N SER A 186 3.30 5.68 6.13
CA SER A 186 3.50 4.27 5.82
C SER A 186 2.84 3.32 6.81
N SER A 187 2.72 2.06 6.41
CA SER A 187 2.22 1.00 7.27
C SER A 187 3.20 0.58 8.38
N GLN A 188 4.45 1.05 8.31
CA GLN A 188 5.48 0.72 9.30
C GLN A 188 5.06 1.24 10.69
N PRO A 189 5.00 0.38 11.71
CA PRO A 189 4.64 0.82 13.05
C PRO A 189 5.75 1.67 13.67
N GLN A 190 5.36 2.60 14.56
CA GLN A 190 6.27 3.41 15.37
C GLN A 190 6.38 2.92 16.82
N GLY A 191 5.71 1.80 17.14
CA GLY A 191 5.74 1.13 18.43
C GLY A 191 4.76 -0.06 18.48
N ALA A 192 4.81 -0.85 19.55
CA ALA A 192 4.03 -2.08 19.67
C ALA A 192 2.50 -1.86 19.62
N ASN A 193 2.02 -0.71 20.08
CA ASN A 193 0.58 -0.37 20.17
C ASN A 193 0.13 0.65 19.12
N THR A 194 0.77 0.68 17.94
CA THR A 194 0.36 1.58 16.85
C THR A 194 -1.04 1.18 16.35
N PRO A 195 -2.08 2.04 16.45
CA PRO A 195 -3.43 1.71 16.01
C PRO A 195 -3.50 1.29 14.53
N SER A 196 -4.45 0.43 14.16
CA SER A 196 -4.58 -0.09 12.79
C SER A 196 -4.84 1.02 11.75
N THR A 197 -5.50 2.12 12.13
CA THR A 197 -5.78 3.28 11.26
C THR A 197 -4.67 4.32 11.22
N MET A 198 -3.59 4.12 11.98
CA MET A 198 -2.47 5.05 12.04
C MET A 198 -1.42 4.73 10.99
N TRP A 199 -0.91 5.76 10.31
CA TRP A 199 0.12 5.71 9.29
C TRP A 199 1.27 6.66 9.70
N PRO A 200 2.33 6.14 10.35
CA PRO A 200 3.49 6.96 10.71
C PRO A 200 4.23 7.52 9.49
N GLU A 201 4.72 8.75 9.58
CA GLU A 201 5.56 9.38 8.56
C GLU A 201 6.90 8.63 8.41
N THR A 202 7.35 8.45 7.17
CA THR A 202 8.62 7.82 6.84
C THR A 202 9.39 8.67 5.84
N TYR A 203 10.71 8.67 6.02
CA TYR A 203 11.68 9.37 5.17
C TYR A 203 12.49 8.41 4.30
N ALA A 204 12.21 7.09 4.36
CA ALA A 204 13.04 6.07 3.72
C ALA A 204 13.25 6.29 2.21
N VAL A 205 12.26 6.83 1.51
CA VAL A 205 12.38 7.16 0.08
C VAL A 205 13.26 8.39 -0.14
N ALA A 206 13.07 9.45 0.65
CA ALA A 206 13.90 10.64 0.61
C ALA A 206 15.37 10.32 0.99
N GLU A 207 15.59 9.53 2.04
CA GLU A 207 16.91 9.05 2.47
C GLU A 207 17.61 8.27 1.37
N LYS A 208 16.91 7.32 0.74
CA LYS A 208 17.43 6.58 -0.42
C LYS A 208 17.86 7.52 -1.55
N LEU A 209 17.02 8.49 -1.90
CA LEU A 209 17.32 9.45 -2.97
C LEU A 209 18.52 10.33 -2.61
N PHE A 210 18.61 10.74 -1.35
CA PHE A 210 19.74 11.48 -0.80
C PHE A 210 21.04 10.66 -0.88
N PHE A 211 21.06 9.41 -0.39
CA PHE A 211 22.24 8.55 -0.48
C PHE A 211 22.69 8.31 -1.92
N ARG A 212 21.74 8.12 -2.85
CA ARG A 212 22.05 7.99 -4.28
C ARG A 212 22.67 9.27 -4.85
N HIS A 213 22.28 10.44 -4.36
CA HIS A 213 22.83 11.72 -4.79
C HIS A 213 24.25 11.93 -4.24
N VAL A 214 24.50 11.62 -2.96
CA VAL A 214 25.78 11.83 -2.28
C VAL A 214 26.84 10.78 -2.66
N ALA A 215 26.43 9.58 -3.08
CA ALA A 215 27.35 8.53 -3.54
C ALA A 215 27.91 8.76 -4.97
N ARG A 216 27.63 9.91 -5.60
CA ARG A 216 28.19 10.33 -6.89
C ARG A 216 29.34 11.29 -6.67
#